data_AF-A0ABD1QT38-F1
#
_entry.id   AF-A0ABD1QT38-F1
#
_cell.length_a   1.000
_cell.length_b   1.000
_cell.length_c   1.000
_cell.angle_alpha   90.00
_cell.angle_beta   90.00
_cell.angle_gamma   90.00
#
_symmetry.space_group_name_H-M   'P 1'
#
loop_
_entity.id
_entity.type
_entity.pdbx_description
1 polymer ?
#
loop_
_entity_poly.entity_id
_entity_poly.type
_entity_poly.pdbx_seq_one_letter_code
_entity_poly.pdbx_strand_id
1 'polypeptide(L)'
;MRQFMGQEVEFQCASAIDNLAAFYFNNITMGDAPTSPAAINLARNLAECPRLLPEILKTLFEIVLFEDCGNQWSLSRPMLSLILINEQMFTDLKAQILASQPADQHQRLALCFDKLMADITRSLDSKNRDKFTQNLTIFRHDFRVK
;
A
#
# COMPACT_ATOMS: atom_id res chain seq x y z
N MET A 1 -20.38 19.63 7.97
CA MET A 1 -20.64 18.33 8.67
C MET A 1 -20.45 17.10 7.78
N ARG A 2 -21.05 16.99 6.58
CA ARG A 2 -20.82 15.83 5.68
C ARG A 2 -19.36 15.65 5.24
N GLN A 3 -18.65 16.75 4.96
CA GLN A 3 -17.24 16.72 4.53
C GLN A 3 -16.27 16.32 5.66
N PHE A 4 -16.62 16.61 6.92
CA PHE A 4 -15.83 16.21 8.09
C PHE A 4 -16.06 14.74 8.50
N MET A 5 -17.28 14.21 8.33
CA MET A 5 -17.55 12.79 8.58
C MET A 5 -16.89 11.86 7.56
N GLY A 6 -16.71 12.30 6.30
CA GLY A 6 -16.00 11.51 5.28
C GLY A 6 -14.54 11.25 5.65
N GLN A 7 -13.84 12.29 6.14
CA GLN A 7 -12.42 12.20 6.47
C GLN A 7 -12.12 11.30 7.68
N GLU A 8 -13.03 11.27 8.67
CA GLU A 8 -12.90 10.40 9.84
C GLU A 8 -13.08 8.92 9.46
N VAL A 9 -14.03 8.63 8.57
CA VAL A 9 -14.27 7.27 8.06
C VAL A 9 -13.08 6.80 7.21
N GLU A 10 -12.54 7.65 6.34
CA GLU A 10 -11.35 7.34 5.54
C GLU A 10 -10.14 6.99 6.43
N PHE A 11 -9.92 7.76 7.50
CA PHE A 11 -8.85 7.51 8.46
C PHE A 11 -9.04 6.18 9.21
N GLN A 12 -10.26 5.89 9.66
CA GLN A 12 -10.58 4.64 10.35
C GLN A 12 -10.45 3.42 9.43
N CYS A 13 -10.86 3.53 8.16
CA CYS A 13 -10.65 2.49 7.16
C CYS A 13 -9.16 2.24 6.90
N ALA A 14 -8.36 3.29 6.70
CA ALA A 14 -6.92 3.16 6.50
C ALA A 14 -6.23 2.47 7.68
N SER A 15 -6.61 2.84 8.91
CA SER A 15 -6.14 2.21 10.14
C SER A 15 -6.55 0.74 10.26
N ALA A 16 -7.81 0.41 9.96
CA ALA A 16 -8.30 -0.97 9.98
C ALA A 16 -7.54 -1.85 8.97
N ILE A 17 -7.31 -1.34 7.76
CA ILE A 17 -6.53 -2.03 6.71
C ILE A 17 -5.08 -2.22 7.19
N ASP A 18 -4.41 -1.19 7.73
CA ASP A 18 -3.03 -1.31 8.24
C ASP A 18 -2.95 -2.35 9.36
N ASN A 19 -3.90 -2.34 10.31
CA ASN A 19 -3.90 -3.28 11.43
C ASN A 19 -4.08 -4.74 10.96
N LEU A 20 -5.01 -4.99 10.05
CA LEU A 20 -5.22 -6.32 9.48
C LEU A 20 -4.02 -6.79 8.66
N ALA A 21 -3.48 -5.91 7.82
CA ALA A 21 -2.31 -6.21 6.99
C ALA A 21 -1.06 -6.45 7.84
N ALA A 22 -0.81 -5.62 8.85
CA ALA A 22 0.31 -5.79 9.78
C ALA A 22 0.18 -7.08 10.60
N PHE A 23 -1.02 -7.41 11.07
CA PHE A 23 -1.27 -8.68 11.74
C PHE A 23 -0.98 -9.87 10.82
N TYR A 24 -1.44 -9.82 9.57
CA TYR A 24 -1.15 -10.84 8.56
C TYR A 24 0.36 -10.97 8.31
N PHE A 25 1.03 -9.84 8.04
CA PHE A 25 2.48 -9.82 7.77
C PHE A 25 3.26 -10.47 8.92
N ASN A 26 2.99 -10.07 10.17
CA ASN A 26 3.74 -10.56 11.32
C ASN A 26 3.47 -12.05 11.64
N ASN A 27 2.24 -12.52 11.46
CA ASN A 27 1.84 -13.86 11.92
C ASN A 27 1.83 -14.91 10.80
N ILE A 28 1.83 -14.50 9.53
CA ILE A 28 1.68 -15.40 8.37
C ILE A 28 2.84 -15.20 7.39
N THR A 29 3.18 -13.97 7.02
CA THR A 29 4.26 -13.72 6.04
C THR A 29 5.65 -13.89 6.64
N MET A 30 5.86 -13.40 7.87
CA MET A 30 7.14 -13.48 8.58
C MET A 30 7.20 -14.60 9.62
N GLY A 31 6.04 -15.14 10.03
CA GLY A 31 5.97 -16.24 10.98
C GLY A 31 6.23 -17.59 10.31
N ASP A 32 6.71 -18.56 11.10
CA ASP A 32 7.00 -19.91 10.58
C ASP A 32 5.72 -20.67 10.16
N ALA A 33 4.60 -20.41 10.86
CA ALA A 33 3.25 -20.89 10.53
C ALA A 33 2.18 -20.12 11.32
N PRO A 34 0.93 -19.99 10.82
CA PRO A 34 -0.16 -19.38 11.58
C PRO A 34 -0.52 -20.25 12.80
N THR A 35 -0.11 -19.81 13.99
CA THR A 35 -0.31 -20.56 15.25
C THR A 35 -1.61 -20.19 15.97
N SER A 36 -2.15 -18.99 15.75
CA SER A 36 -3.38 -18.55 16.40
C SER A 36 -4.63 -18.84 15.55
N PRO A 37 -5.78 -19.18 16.17
CA PRO A 37 -7.03 -19.34 15.43
C PRO A 37 -7.41 -18.10 14.60
N ALA A 38 -7.08 -16.91 15.10
CA ALA A 38 -7.30 -15.66 14.37
C ALA A 38 -6.46 -15.57 13.08
N ALA A 39 -5.16 -15.91 13.15
CA ALA A 39 -4.29 -15.95 11.97
C ALA A 39 -4.74 -17.00 10.95
N ILE A 40 -5.13 -18.20 11.41
CA ILE A 40 -5.63 -19.27 10.53
C ILE A 40 -6.90 -18.83 9.81
N ASN A 41 -7.86 -18.25 10.53
CA ASN A 41 -9.12 -17.79 9.94
C ASN A 41 -8.91 -16.63 8.97
N LEU A 42 -8.05 -15.67 9.30
CA LEU A 42 -7.70 -14.58 8.39
C LEU A 42 -7.03 -15.10 7.12
N ALA A 43 -6.06 -16.01 7.26
CA ALA A 43 -5.39 -16.64 6.12
C ALA A 43 -6.38 -17.36 5.20
N ARG A 44 -7.30 -18.14 5.78
CA ARG A 44 -8.35 -18.84 5.03
C ARG A 44 -9.25 -17.87 4.27
N ASN A 45 -9.78 -16.85 4.94
CA ASN A 45 -10.67 -15.88 4.32
C ASN A 45 -10.00 -15.12 3.16
N LEU A 46 -8.72 -14.78 3.31
CA LEU A 46 -7.96 -14.11 2.24
C LEU A 46 -7.60 -15.08 1.10
N ALA A 47 -7.41 -16.37 1.38
CA ALA A 47 -7.24 -17.38 0.35
C ALA A 47 -8.52 -17.61 -0.47
N GLU A 48 -9.70 -17.47 0.14
CA GLU A 48 -10.99 -17.52 -0.56
C GLU A 48 -11.25 -16.29 -1.45
N CYS A 49 -10.58 -15.16 -1.16
CA CYS A 49 -10.67 -13.93 -1.94
C CYS A 49 -9.28 -13.39 -2.32
N PRO A 50 -8.55 -14.06 -3.22
CA PRO A 50 -7.15 -13.73 -3.52
C PRO A 50 -6.96 -12.35 -4.19
N ARG A 51 -8.03 -11.78 -4.75
CA ARG A 51 -8.02 -10.44 -5.36
C ARG A 51 -8.19 -9.31 -4.34
N LEU A 52 -8.61 -9.60 -3.11
CA LEU A 52 -8.96 -8.54 -2.15
C LEU A 52 -7.78 -7.61 -1.85
N LEU A 53 -6.63 -8.16 -1.44
CA LEU A 53 -5.46 -7.35 -1.10
C LEU A 53 -4.91 -6.59 -2.33
N PRO A 54 -4.76 -7.21 -3.52
CA PRO A 54 -4.39 -6.49 -4.75
C PRO A 54 -5.32 -5.33 -5.09
N GLU A 55 -6.64 -5.53 -5.02
CA GLU A 55 -7.60 -4.46 -5.34
C GLU A 55 -7.54 -3.33 -4.30
N ILE A 56 -7.39 -3.64 -3.01
CA ILE A 56 -7.19 -2.60 -1.98
C ILE A 56 -5.91 -1.81 -2.27
N LEU A 57 -4.79 -2.48 -2.55
CA LEU A 57 -3.53 -1.79 -2.85
C LEU A 57 -3.66 -0.90 -4.08
N LYS A 58 -4.30 -1.39 -5.14
CA LYS A 58 -4.58 -0.63 -6.36
C LYS A 58 -5.42 0.62 -6.06
N THR A 59 -6.53 0.48 -5.33
CA THR A 59 -7.38 1.61 -4.95
C THR A 59 -6.61 2.65 -4.14
N LEU A 60 -5.75 2.23 -3.20
CA LEU A 60 -4.92 3.17 -2.44
C LEU A 60 -3.94 3.94 -3.34
N PHE A 61 -3.32 3.29 -4.32
CA PHE A 61 -2.48 3.96 -5.31
C PHE A 61 -3.27 4.94 -6.18
N GLU A 62 -4.46 4.55 -6.64
CA GLU A 62 -5.34 5.41 -7.44
C GLU A 62 -5.72 6.68 -6.66
N ILE A 63 -6.07 6.54 -5.38
CA ILE A 63 -6.36 7.68 -4.48
C ILE A 63 -5.13 8.59 -4.38
N VAL A 64 -3.94 8.05 -4.07
CA VAL A 64 -2.72 8.86 -3.90
C VAL A 64 -2.33 9.60 -5.18
N LEU A 65 -2.44 8.93 -6.33
CA LEU A 65 -1.98 9.46 -7.61
C LEU A 65 -2.98 10.47 -8.18
N PHE A 66 -4.26 10.14 -8.20
CA PHE A 66 -5.26 10.82 -9.01
C PHE A 66 -6.24 11.69 -8.22
N GLU A 67 -6.38 11.49 -6.90
CA GLU A 67 -7.28 12.31 -6.08
C GLU A 67 -6.54 13.45 -5.37
N ASP A 68 -7.24 14.55 -5.12
CA ASP A 68 -6.78 15.64 -4.25
C ASP A 68 -7.23 15.40 -2.80
N CYS A 69 -6.73 14.31 -2.21
CA CYS A 69 -7.03 13.98 -0.82
C CYS A 69 -6.06 14.68 0.16
N GLY A 70 -6.58 15.22 1.26
CA GLY A 70 -5.78 15.92 2.28
C GLY A 70 -5.01 15.00 3.23
N ASN A 71 -5.47 13.76 3.42
CA ASN A 71 -4.96 12.83 4.45
C ASN A 71 -4.06 11.72 3.89
N GLN A 72 -3.18 12.03 2.93
CA GLN A 72 -2.35 11.03 2.24
C GLN A 72 -1.41 10.24 3.15
N TRP A 73 -1.02 10.87 4.25
CA TRP A 73 -0.19 10.27 5.29
C TRP A 73 -0.86 9.05 5.93
N SER A 74 -2.19 9.03 6.05
CA SER A 74 -2.90 7.88 6.63
C SER A 74 -2.88 6.65 5.72
N LEU A 75 -2.74 6.85 4.41
CA LEU A 75 -2.70 5.78 3.40
C LEU A 75 -1.32 5.12 3.29
N SER A 76 -0.25 5.82 3.72
CA SER A 76 1.12 5.31 3.61
C SER A 76 1.33 3.97 4.33
N ARG A 77 0.83 3.85 5.56
CA ARG A 77 0.99 2.65 6.40
C ARG A 77 0.25 1.43 5.82
N PRO A 78 -1.04 1.49 5.48
CA PRO A 78 -1.71 0.35 4.85
C PRO A 78 -1.07 -0.02 3.51
N MET A 79 -0.61 0.94 2.70
CA MET A 79 0.12 0.65 1.46
C MET A 79 1.40 -0.16 1.73
N LEU A 80 2.26 0.30 2.66
CA LEU A 80 3.49 -0.43 3.00
C LEU A 80 3.18 -1.84 3.51
N SER A 81 2.22 -1.96 4.44
CA SER A 81 1.82 -3.26 4.99
C SER A 81 1.33 -4.23 3.91
N LEU A 82 0.54 -3.76 2.94
CA LEU A 82 0.08 -4.57 1.81
C LEU A 82 1.21 -4.97 0.85
N ILE A 83 2.12 -4.04 0.54
CA ILE A 83 3.30 -4.31 -0.31
C ILE A 83 4.16 -5.41 0.32
N LEU A 84 4.42 -5.33 1.63
CA LEU A 84 5.29 -6.29 2.32
C LEU A 84 4.66 -7.68 2.53
N ILE A 85 3.33 -7.79 2.50
CA ILE A 85 2.65 -9.10 2.49
C ILE A 85 3.01 -9.88 1.22
N ASN A 86 3.03 -9.20 0.07
CA ASN A 86 3.34 -9.82 -1.21
C ASN A 86 3.95 -8.77 -2.18
N GLU A 87 5.28 -8.74 -2.26
CA GLU A 87 6.00 -7.80 -3.13
C GLU A 87 5.72 -8.03 -4.63
N GLN A 88 5.30 -9.25 -5.03
CA GLN A 88 4.89 -9.52 -6.40
C GLN A 88 3.63 -8.74 -6.78
N MET A 89 2.69 -8.57 -5.84
CA MET A 89 1.48 -7.76 -6.03
C MET A 89 1.82 -6.31 -6.41
N PHE A 90 2.81 -5.73 -5.73
CA PHE A 90 3.30 -4.39 -6.04
C PHE A 90 3.96 -4.33 -7.42
N THR A 91 4.74 -5.34 -7.78
CA THR A 91 5.39 -5.45 -9.09
C THR A 91 4.36 -5.51 -10.22
N ASP A 92 3.32 -6.32 -10.06
CA ASP A 92 2.23 -6.47 -11.04
C ASP A 92 1.44 -5.16 -11.16
N LEU A 93 1.16 -4.49 -10.04
CA LEU A 93 0.49 -3.19 -10.01
C LEU A 93 1.32 -2.10 -10.70
N LYS A 94 2.64 -2.04 -10.45
CA LYS A 94 3.57 -1.14 -11.15
C LYS A 94 3.47 -1.35 -12.66
N ALA A 95 3.51 -2.59 -13.13
CA ALA A 95 3.41 -2.91 -14.55
C ALA A 95 2.08 -2.46 -15.16
N GLN A 96 0.96 -2.69 -14.45
CA GLN A 96 -0.37 -2.25 -14.89
C GLN A 96 -0.47 -0.72 -14.98
N ILE A 97 0.02 0.00 -13.96
CA ILE A 97 0.01 1.47 -13.95
C ILE A 97 0.87 2.00 -15.10
N LEU A 98 2.07 1.47 -15.31
CA LEU A 98 2.94 1.89 -16.43
C LEU A 98 2.26 1.65 -17.78
N ALA A 99 1.67 0.49 -18.00
CA ALA A 99 0.97 0.15 -19.24
C ALA A 99 -0.22 1.08 -19.53
N SER A 100 -0.81 1.70 -18.51
CA SER A 100 -1.88 2.69 -18.67
C SER A 100 -1.41 4.08 -19.13
N GLN A 101 -0.10 4.33 -19.11
CA GLN A 101 0.50 5.64 -19.41
C GLN A 101 1.16 5.66 -20.80
N PRO A 102 1.36 6.84 -21.42
CA PRO A 102 2.11 6.98 -22.66
C PRO A 102 3.54 6.40 -22.56
N ALA A 103 4.00 5.73 -23.62
CA ALA A 103 5.27 5.00 -23.63
C ALA A 103 6.51 5.86 -23.34
N ASP A 104 6.48 7.13 -23.75
CA ASP A 104 7.52 8.13 -23.47
C ASP A 104 7.64 8.47 -21.97
N GLN A 105 6.61 8.20 -21.17
CA GLN A 105 6.63 8.41 -19.72
C GLN A 105 7.08 7.18 -18.93
N HIS A 106 7.12 5.99 -19.54
CA HIS A 106 7.33 4.72 -18.82
C HIS A 106 8.64 4.72 -18.02
N GLN A 107 9.73 5.20 -18.61
CA GLN A 107 11.03 5.24 -17.93
C GLN A 107 11.01 6.15 -16.70
N ARG A 108 10.45 7.36 -16.83
CA ARG A 108 10.33 8.33 -15.74
C ARG A 108 9.48 7.78 -14.60
N LEU A 109 8.33 7.20 -14.93
CA LEU A 109 7.41 6.63 -13.95
C LEU A 109 7.99 5.38 -13.27
N ALA A 110 8.70 4.53 -14.01
CA ALA A 110 9.41 3.39 -13.44
C ALA A 110 10.41 3.83 -12.36
N LEU A 111 11.18 4.89 -12.62
CA LEU A 111 12.09 5.50 -11.64
C LEU A 111 11.36 6.09 -10.43
N CYS A 112 10.14 6.62 -10.60
CA CYS A 112 9.33 7.07 -9.46
C CYS A 112 9.00 5.90 -8.54
N PHE A 113 8.56 4.76 -9.09
CA PHE A 113 8.30 3.55 -8.29
C PHE A 113 9.56 2.98 -7.63
N ASP A 114 10.74 3.12 -8.26
CA ASP A 114 11.99 2.69 -7.64
C ASP A 114 12.34 3.59 -6.44
N LYS A 115 12.16 4.91 -6.56
CA LYS A 115 12.30 5.86 -5.45
C LYS A 115 11.31 5.58 -4.32
N LEU A 116 10.10 5.12 -4.63
CA LEU A 116 9.09 4.78 -3.62
C LEU A 116 9.60 3.70 -2.66
N MET A 117 10.30 2.70 -3.19
CA MET A 117 10.83 1.56 -2.43
C MET A 117 12.28 1.72 -1.97
N ALA A 118 12.92 2.88 -2.24
CA ALA A 118 14.30 3.13 -1.88
C ALA A 118 14.50 3.09 -0.35
N ASP A 119 15.50 2.34 0.10
CA ASP A 119 15.83 2.08 1.51
C ASP A 119 14.70 1.45 2.35
N ILE A 120 13.68 0.89 1.72
CA ILE A 120 12.63 0.16 2.41
C ILE A 120 13.12 -1.25 2.71
N THR A 121 13.01 -1.62 3.98
CA THR A 121 13.32 -2.98 4.44
C THR A 121 12.05 -3.81 4.54
N ARG A 122 12.19 -5.14 4.64
CA ARG A 122 11.07 -6.07 4.85
C ARG A 122 10.66 -6.09 6.34
N SER A 123 10.23 -4.94 6.85
CA SER A 123 9.86 -4.72 8.26
C SER A 123 8.73 -3.70 8.36
N LEU A 124 7.93 -3.79 9.42
CA LEU A 124 6.89 -2.80 9.75
C LEU A 124 7.26 -1.95 10.98
N ASP A 125 8.53 -1.83 11.32
CA ASP A 125 8.95 -0.90 12.38
C ASP A 125 8.65 0.58 12.01
N SER A 126 8.65 1.45 13.02
CA SER A 126 8.30 2.87 12.85
C SER A 126 9.24 3.58 11.89
N LYS A 127 10.55 3.31 11.96
CA LYS A 127 11.55 3.94 11.10
C LYS A 127 11.30 3.60 9.63
N ASN A 128 11.01 2.34 9.33
CA ASN A 128 10.71 1.91 7.96
C ASN A 128 9.41 2.52 7.43
N ARG A 129 8.37 2.60 8.27
CA ARG A 129 7.09 3.27 7.93
C ARG A 129 7.28 4.77 7.67
N ASP A 130 8.06 5.45 8.49
CA ASP A 130 8.35 6.88 8.31
C ASP A 130 9.12 7.13 7.01
N LYS A 131 10.07 6.25 6.69
CA LYS A 131 10.81 6.30 5.42
C LYS A 131 9.90 6.10 4.21
N PHE A 132 9.02 5.10 4.24
CA PHE A 132 8.03 4.90 3.16
C PHE A 132 7.12 6.12 2.97
N THR A 133 6.69 6.72 4.08
CA THR A 133 5.86 7.93 4.07
C THR A 133 6.56 9.10 3.37
N GLN A 134 7.85 9.31 3.65
CA GLN A 134 8.66 10.31 2.97
C GLN A 134 8.80 10.00 1.48
N ASN A 135 9.13 8.74 1.15
CA ASN A 135 9.27 8.31 -0.24
C ASN A 135 7.95 8.47 -1.02
N LEU A 136 6.79 8.21 -0.41
CA LEU A 136 5.47 8.35 -1.02
C LEU A 136 5.15 9.82 -1.37
N THR A 137 5.59 10.76 -0.53
CA THR A 137 5.45 12.19 -0.78
C THR A 137 6.24 12.60 -2.02
N ILE A 138 7.49 12.13 -2.13
CA ILE A 138 8.35 12.37 -3.30
C ILE A 138 7.76 11.69 -4.54
N PHE A 139 7.34 10.44 -4.42
CA PHE A 139 6.72 9.66 -5.49
C PHE A 139 5.53 10.41 -6.11
N ARG A 140 4.60 10.89 -5.29
CA ARG A 140 3.42 11.63 -5.77
C ARG A 140 3.80 12.91 -6.50
N HIS A 141 4.73 13.68 -5.92
CA HIS A 141 5.22 14.90 -6.55
C HIS A 141 5.83 14.59 -7.92
N ASP A 142 6.80 13.68 -7.95
CA ASP A 142 7.51 13.32 -9.17
C ASP A 142 6.56 12.72 -10.22
N PHE A 143 5.59 11.91 -9.82
CA PHE A 143 4.60 11.32 -10.72
C PHE A 143 3.77 12.40 -11.44
N ARG A 144 3.31 13.42 -10.70
CA ARG A 144 2.46 14.51 -11.21
C ARG A 144 3.22 15.56 -12.04
N VAL A 145 4.52 15.72 -11.80
CA VAL A 145 5.38 16.57 -12.64
C VAL A 145 5.52 15.90 -14.01
N LYS A 146 5.15 16.63 -15.08
CA LYS A 146 5.26 16.18 -16.46
C LYS A 146 6.68 16.31 -16.97
#